data_AF-A0A1I7GZY2-F1
#
_entry.id   AF-A0A1I7GZY2-F1
#
_cell.length_a   1.000
_cell.length_b   1.000
_cell.length_c   1.000
_cell.angle_alpha   90.00
_cell.angle_beta   90.00
_cell.angle_gamma   90.00
#
_symmetry.space_group_name_H-M   'P 1'
#
loop_
_entity.id
_entity.type
_entity.pdbx_description
1 polymer ?
#
loop_
_entity_poly.entity_id
_entity_poly.type
_entity_poly.pdbx_seq_one_letter_code
_entity_poly.pdbx_strand_id
1 'polypeptide(L)'
;MTNRIPQMERKLWQLLKWMPSLLVSIFYINNGFGKVLYPDASRKILSSIGIMRATGIFLIVATLLFLYQKTIIWGATLLALYMTFIVGVHIYKGKPYEVAMLIVFATVVAAYMRKSPIKTR
;
A
#
# COMPACT_ATOMS: atom_id res chain seq x y z
N MET A 1 -0.95 -19.58 -35.36
CA MET A 1 -1.71 -18.31 -35.35
C MET A 1 -1.11 -17.41 -34.28
N THR A 2 -0.42 -16.34 -34.68
CA THR A 2 0.30 -15.44 -33.78
C THR A 2 -0.69 -14.38 -33.29
N ASN A 3 -1.22 -14.52 -32.07
CA ASN A 3 -2.09 -13.51 -31.46
C ASN A 3 -1.27 -12.25 -31.15
N ARG A 4 -1.18 -11.34 -32.12
CA ARG A 4 -0.63 -9.99 -31.90
C ARG A 4 -1.69 -9.17 -31.17
N ILE A 5 -1.49 -8.99 -29.86
CA ILE A 5 -2.30 -8.09 -29.05
C ILE A 5 -2.17 -6.66 -29.63
N PRO A 6 -3.27 -6.01 -30.06
CA PRO A 6 -3.24 -4.65 -30.59
C PRO A 6 -2.66 -3.64 -29.57
N GLN A 7 -2.00 -2.58 -30.05
CA GLN A 7 -1.29 -1.61 -29.20
C GLN A 7 -2.18 -0.94 -28.15
N MET A 8 -3.45 -0.70 -28.47
CA MET A 8 -4.45 -0.15 -27.54
C MET A 8 -4.69 -1.07 -26.35
N GLU A 9 -4.83 -2.37 -26.59
CA GLU A 9 -5.04 -3.39 -25.56
C GLU A 9 -3.82 -3.47 -24.62
N ARG A 10 -2.60 -3.34 -25.16
CA ARG A 10 -1.37 -3.30 -24.36
C ARG A 10 -1.33 -2.12 -23.38
N LYS A 11 -1.73 -0.93 -23.82
CA LYS A 11 -1.81 0.26 -22.93
C LYS A 11 -2.87 0.05 -21.85
N LEU A 12 -4.03 -0.48 -22.21
CA LEU A 12 -5.11 -0.79 -21.27
C LEU A 12 -4.65 -1.77 -20.19
N TRP A 13 -4.00 -2.87 -20.58
CA TRP A 13 -3.43 -3.85 -19.65
C TRP A 13 -2.37 -3.27 -18.73
N GLN A 14 -1.53 -2.36 -19.22
CA GLN A 14 -0.56 -1.66 -18.38
C GLN A 14 -1.27 -0.81 -17.32
N LEU A 15 -2.29 -0.03 -17.71
CA LEU A 15 -3.07 0.78 -16.76
C LEU A 15 -3.77 -0.08 -15.70
N LEU A 16 -4.40 -1.19 -16.11
CA LEU A 16 -5.03 -2.16 -15.22
C LEU A 16 -4.06 -2.73 -14.18
N LYS A 17 -2.82 -3.01 -14.56
CA LYS A 17 -1.79 -3.49 -13.61
C LYS A 17 -1.40 -2.45 -12.56
N TRP A 18 -1.48 -1.17 -12.91
CA TRP A 18 -1.12 -0.07 -11.99
C TRP A 18 -2.25 0.32 -11.05
N MET A 19 -3.51 0.12 -11.44
CA MET A 19 -4.67 0.52 -10.64
C MET A 19 -4.63 0.03 -9.18
N PRO A 20 -4.37 -1.26 -8.88
CA PRO A 20 -4.31 -1.73 -7.51
C PRO A 20 -3.25 -0.99 -6.68
N SER A 21 -2.07 -0.76 -7.26
CA SER A 21 -1.01 -0.02 -6.57
C SER A 21 -1.37 1.44 -6.33
N LEU A 22 -2.01 2.11 -7.30
CA LEU A 22 -2.43 3.50 -7.13
C LEU A 22 -3.46 3.66 -6.02
N LEU A 23 -4.48 2.78 -5.98
CA LEU A 23 -5.51 2.81 -4.93
C LEU A 23 -4.92 2.61 -3.53
N VAL A 24 -4.05 1.61 -3.39
CA VAL A 24 -3.37 1.30 -2.13
C VAL A 24 -2.43 2.46 -1.73
N SER A 25 -1.73 3.06 -2.69
CA SER A 25 -0.85 4.21 -2.43
C SER A 25 -1.61 5.45 -1.97
N ILE A 26 -2.77 5.76 -2.55
CA ILE A 26 -3.61 6.88 -2.10
C ILE A 26 -4.00 6.70 -0.63
N PHE A 27 -4.41 5.48 -0.25
CA PHE A 27 -4.72 5.16 1.14
C PHE A 27 -3.51 5.41 2.06
N TYR A 28 -2.33 4.86 1.73
CA TYR A 28 -1.15 4.99 2.59
C TYR A 28 -0.59 6.41 2.64
N ILE A 29 -0.63 7.15 1.54
CA ILE A 29 -0.20 8.55 1.48
C ILE A 29 -1.12 9.40 2.36
N ASN A 30 -2.44 9.29 2.21
CA ASN A 30 -3.38 10.03 3.04
C ASN A 30 -3.19 9.71 4.53
N ASN A 31 -2.99 8.43 4.84
CA ASN A 31 -2.75 7.98 6.21
C ASN A 31 -1.41 8.46 6.77
N GLY A 32 -0.36 8.50 5.93
CA GLY A 32 0.96 9.01 6.29
C GLY A 32 0.94 10.52 6.54
N PHE A 33 0.41 11.30 5.60
CA PHE A 33 0.28 12.75 5.73
C PHE A 33 -0.59 13.15 6.92
N GLY A 34 -1.71 12.48 7.14
CA GLY A 34 -2.57 12.74 8.30
C GLY A 34 -1.82 12.61 9.63
N LYS A 35 -0.94 11.61 9.75
CA LYS A 35 -0.10 11.41 10.93
C LYS A 35 1.03 12.43 11.09
N VAL A 36 1.56 12.96 9.99
CA VAL A 36 2.63 13.96 9.99
C VAL A 36 2.08 15.34 10.32
N LEU A 37 1.02 15.76 9.63
CA LEU A 37 0.44 17.10 9.71
C LEU A 37 -0.46 17.29 10.93
N TYR A 38 -1.20 16.26 11.32
CA TYR A 38 -2.19 16.33 12.41
C TYR A 38 -1.92 15.25 13.49
N PRO A 39 -0.77 15.31 14.17
CA PRO A 39 -0.42 14.32 15.19
C PRO A 39 -1.29 14.43 16.47
N ASP A 40 -2.15 15.44 16.61
CA ASP A 40 -3.04 15.55 17.77
C ASP A 40 -4.42 14.91 17.53
N ALA A 41 -4.83 14.75 16.27
CA ALA A 41 -6.12 14.19 15.90
C ALA A 41 -6.22 12.67 16.20
N SER A 42 -5.09 12.01 16.43
CA SER A 42 -4.99 10.58 16.68
C SER A 42 -4.63 10.26 18.15
N ARG A 43 -5.00 11.12 19.12
CA ARG A 43 -4.84 10.92 20.58
C ARG A 43 -5.38 9.55 21.04
N LYS A 44 -4.56 8.52 20.85
CA LYS A 44 -4.63 7.22 21.50
C LYS A 44 -3.73 7.35 22.71
N ILE A 45 -4.24 6.94 23.87
CA ILE A 45 -3.63 7.01 25.21
C ILE A 45 -2.17 6.49 25.28
N LEU A 46 -1.68 5.79 24.26
CA LEU A 46 -0.35 5.17 24.14
C LEU A 46 0.60 5.84 23.13
N SER A 47 0.19 6.85 22.36
CA SER A 47 1.03 7.40 21.28
C SER A 47 1.61 8.76 21.63
N SER A 48 2.93 8.87 21.69
CA SER A 48 3.61 10.16 21.68
C SER A 48 3.54 10.79 20.29
N ILE A 49 3.56 12.13 20.23
CA ILE A 49 3.59 12.92 18.97
C ILE A 49 4.74 12.46 18.07
N GLY A 50 5.90 12.14 18.67
CA GLY A 50 7.09 11.67 17.95
C GLY A 50 6.86 10.33 17.24
N ILE A 51 6.27 9.35 17.92
CA ILE A 51 5.98 8.03 17.33
C ILE A 51 4.99 8.16 16.16
N MET A 52 4.00 9.04 16.29
CA MET A 52 3.02 9.24 15.22
C MET A 52 3.63 9.85 13.97
N ARG A 53 4.45 10.90 14.13
CA ARG A 53 5.16 11.53 13.01
C ARG A 53 6.12 10.54 12.35
N ALA A 54 6.88 9.79 13.14
CA ALA A 54 7.77 8.75 12.63
C ALA A 54 7.00 7.69 11.83
N THR A 55 5.85 7.25 12.32
CA THR A 55 4.96 6.32 11.60
C THR A 55 4.45 6.92 10.29
N GLY A 56 4.12 8.20 10.27
CA GLY A 56 3.68 8.90 9.06
C GLY A 56 4.78 8.99 8.00
N ILE A 57 6.00 9.37 8.40
CA ILE A 57 7.18 9.40 7.51
C ILE A 57 7.48 7.99 6.98
N PHE A 58 7.49 6.99 7.86
CA PHE A 58 7.66 5.59 7.49
C PHE A 58 6.66 5.15 6.41
N LEU A 59 5.38 5.48 6.57
CA LEU A 59 4.34 5.15 5.60
C LEU A 59 4.60 5.79 4.23
N ILE A 60 5.00 7.07 4.21
CA ILE A 60 5.32 7.78 2.96
C ILE A 60 6.51 7.12 2.27
N VAL A 61 7.61 6.87 3.00
CA VAL A 61 8.81 6.23 2.45
C VAL A 61 8.51 4.80 1.95
N ALA A 62 7.79 4.00 2.73
CA ALA A 62 7.38 2.65 2.33
C ALA A 62 6.49 2.67 1.08
N THR A 63 5.62 3.68 0.95
CA THR A 63 4.79 3.87 -0.25
C THR A 63 5.63 4.24 -1.48
N LEU A 64 6.63 5.10 -1.33
CA LEU A 64 7.57 5.42 -2.42
C LEU A 64 8.35 4.18 -2.87
N LEU A 65 8.84 3.38 -1.92
CA LEU A 65 9.50 2.11 -2.21
C LEU A 65 8.56 1.13 -2.94
N PHE A 66 7.30 1.09 -2.55
CA PHE A 66 6.28 0.25 -3.18
C PHE A 66 5.95 0.71 -4.62
N LEU A 67 5.93 2.02 -4.86
CA LEU A 67 5.69 2.57 -6.19
C LEU A 67 6.89 2.37 -7.13
N TYR A 68 8.11 2.29 -6.61
CA TYR A 68 9.29 2.07 -7.44
C TYR A 68 9.51 0.59 -7.80
N GLN A 69 9.62 0.30 -9.09
CA GLN A 69 9.62 -1.08 -9.62
C GLN A 69 10.71 -1.98 -9.00
N LYS A 70 11.91 -1.45 -8.76
CA LYS A 70 13.03 -2.23 -8.20
C LYS A 70 12.86 -2.56 -6.72
N THR A 71 12.07 -1.77 -5.99
CA THR A 71 11.90 -1.88 -4.53
C THR A 71 10.48 -2.29 -4.14
N ILE A 72 9.66 -2.72 -5.10
CA ILE A 72 8.24 -3.05 -4.87
C ILE A 72 8.04 -4.07 -3.76
N ILE A 73 8.89 -5.10 -3.70
CA ILE A 73 8.82 -6.16 -2.67
C ILE A 73 9.13 -5.55 -1.29
N TRP A 74 10.16 -4.71 -1.19
CA TRP A 74 10.51 -4.05 0.07
C TRP A 74 9.39 -3.12 0.54
N GLY A 75 8.86 -2.28 -0.34
CA GLY A 75 7.74 -1.41 -0.01
C GLY A 75 6.49 -2.20 0.39
N ALA A 76 6.13 -3.23 -0.36
CA ALA A 76 4.98 -4.08 -0.07
C ALA A 76 5.11 -4.79 1.29
N THR A 77 6.28 -5.34 1.60
CA THR A 77 6.55 -6.00 2.89
C THR A 77 6.40 -5.01 4.05
N LEU A 78 6.98 -3.82 3.94
CA LEU A 78 6.89 -2.79 4.98
C LEU A 78 5.44 -2.33 5.21
N LEU A 79 4.71 -2.07 4.13
CA LEU A 79 3.31 -1.64 4.18
C LEU A 79 2.36 -2.73 4.69
N ALA A 80 2.55 -3.97 4.24
CA ALA A 80 1.76 -5.12 4.69
C ALA A 80 2.03 -5.42 6.15
N LEU A 81 3.30 -5.44 6.60
CA LEU A 81 3.66 -5.65 7.99
C LEU A 81 3.04 -4.59 8.91
N TYR A 82 3.13 -3.32 8.51
CA TYR A 82 2.48 -2.22 9.23
C TYR A 82 0.96 -2.45 9.37
N MET A 83 0.28 -2.79 8.27
CA MET A 83 -1.16 -3.02 8.31
C MET A 83 -1.54 -4.28 9.11
N THR A 84 -0.71 -5.32 9.10
CA THR A 84 -0.91 -6.50 9.96
C THR A 84 -0.86 -6.12 11.44
N PHE A 85 0.08 -5.26 11.86
CA PHE A 85 0.06 -4.74 13.23
C PHE A 85 -1.20 -3.91 13.52
N ILE A 86 -1.66 -3.10 12.56
CA ILE A 86 -2.91 -2.35 12.68
C ILE A 86 -4.11 -3.29 12.87
N VAL A 87 -4.18 -4.40 12.10
CA VAL A 87 -5.21 -5.43 12.26
C VAL A 87 -5.18 -6.02 13.66
N GLY A 88 -4.01 -6.41 14.16
CA GLY A 88 -3.86 -6.92 15.52
C GLY A 88 -4.34 -5.93 16.60
N VAL A 89 -4.04 -4.64 16.43
CA VAL A 89 -4.55 -3.59 17.32
C VAL A 89 -6.07 -3.43 17.25
N HIS A 90 -6.68 -3.60 16.07
CA HIS A 90 -8.14 -3.54 15.94
C HIS A 90 -8.82 -4.74 16.62
N ILE A 91 -8.30 -5.95 16.41
CA ILE A 91 -8.76 -7.16 17.09
C ILE A 91 -8.66 -6.99 18.61
N TYR A 92 -7.49 -6.58 19.12
CA TYR A 92 -7.29 -6.35 20.55
C TYR A 92 -8.26 -5.32 21.15
N LYS A 93 -8.64 -4.29 20.37
CA LYS A 93 -9.57 -3.24 20.81
C LYS A 93 -11.04 -3.54 20.49
N GLY A 94 -11.35 -4.73 19.97
CA GLY A 94 -12.71 -5.08 19.54
C GLY A 94 -13.27 -4.18 18.43
N LYS A 95 -12.40 -3.59 17.60
CA LYS A 95 -12.80 -2.70 16.49
C LYS A 95 -12.91 -3.49 15.18
N PRO A 96 -13.77 -3.07 14.24
CA PRO A 96 -13.83 -3.65 12.90
C PRO A 96 -12.44 -3.63 12.24
N TYR A 97 -12.03 -4.77 11.68
CA TYR A 97 -10.68 -4.99 11.13
C TYR A 97 -10.70 -5.47 9.68
N GLU A 98 -11.87 -5.75 9.12
CA GLU A 98 -12.09 -6.32 7.80
C GLU A 98 -11.47 -5.43 6.72
N VAL A 99 -11.70 -4.12 6.80
CA VAL A 99 -11.12 -3.14 5.87
C VAL A 99 -9.59 -3.12 5.97
N ALA A 100 -9.04 -3.19 7.19
CA ALA A 100 -7.60 -3.22 7.39
C ALA A 100 -6.97 -4.50 6.79
N MET A 101 -7.65 -5.64 6.94
CA MET A 101 -7.23 -6.91 6.36
C MET A 101 -7.32 -6.90 4.82
N LEU A 102 -8.37 -6.30 4.25
CA LEU A 102 -8.50 -6.10 2.81
C LEU A 102 -7.35 -5.25 2.25
N ILE A 103 -6.89 -4.24 2.98
CA ILE A 103 -5.74 -3.43 2.55
C ILE A 103 -4.45 -4.25 2.55
N VAL A 104 -4.23 -5.14 3.54
CA VAL A 104 -3.09 -6.08 3.52
C VAL A 104 -3.14 -6.94 2.26
N PHE A 105 -4.29 -7.55 1.98
CA PHE A 105 -4.48 -8.40 0.81
C PHE A 105 -4.28 -7.61 -0.50
N ALA A 106 -4.89 -6.43 -0.62
CA ALA A 106 -4.75 -5.56 -1.78
C ALA A 106 -3.28 -5.15 -2.02
N THR A 107 -2.51 -4.92 -0.96
CA THR A 107 -1.08 -4.57 -1.05
C THR A 107 -0.27 -5.71 -1.64
N VAL A 108 -0.53 -6.95 -1.20
CA VAL A 108 0.15 -8.15 -1.71
C VAL A 108 -0.23 -8.40 -3.17
N VAL A 109 -1.52 -8.32 -3.51
CA VAL A 109 -2.02 -8.51 -4.88
C VAL A 109 -1.42 -7.45 -5.82
N ALA A 110 -1.41 -6.19 -5.40
CA ALA A 110 -0.84 -5.09 -6.17
C ALA A 110 0.67 -5.29 -6.42
N ALA A 111 1.42 -5.75 -5.41
CA ALA A 111 2.83 -6.09 -5.56
C ALA A 111 3.04 -7.22 -6.58
N TYR A 112 2.23 -8.28 -6.48
CA TYR A 112 2.29 -9.44 -7.38
C TYR A 112 1.99 -9.05 -8.84
N MET A 113 0.94 -8.27 -9.07
CA MET A 113 0.52 -7.83 -10.41
C MET A 113 1.58 -6.97 -11.10
N ARG A 114 2.29 -6.12 -10.34
CA ARG A 114 3.36 -5.27 -10.86
C ARG A 114 4.72 -5.95 -10.98
N LYS A 115 5.00 -6.98 -10.18
CA LYS A 115 6.25 -7.75 -10.27
C LYS A 115 6.36 -8.53 -11.58
N SER A 116 5.25 -8.99 -12.14
CA SER A 116 5.24 -9.80 -13.37
C SER A 116 5.33 -8.91 -14.62
N PRO A 117 6.50 -8.80 -15.28
CA PRO A 117 6.58 -8.15 -16.58
C PRO A 117 5.72 -8.93 -17.58
N ILE A 118 5.04 -8.22 -18.48
CA ILE A 118 4.38 -8.87 -19.62
C ILE A 118 5.51 -9.46 -20.47
N LYS A 119 5.71 -10.78 -20.42
CA LYS A 119 6.64 -11.49 -21.31
C LYS A 119 5.98 -11.58 -22.69
N THR A 120 6.32 -10.66 -23.58
CA THR A 120 6.02 -10.78 -25.01
C THR A 120 7.15 -11.53 -25.69
N ARG A 121 6.91 -12.80 -26.03
CA ARG A 121 7.68 -13.51 -27.07
C ARG A 121 6.87 -13.46 -28.36
#